data_AF-A0A358DA78-F1
#
_entry.id   AF-A0A358DA78-F1
#
_cell.length_a   1.000
_cell.length_b   1.000
_cell.length_c   1.000
_cell.angle_alpha   90.00
_cell.angle_beta   90.00
_cell.angle_gamma   90.00
#
_symmetry.space_group_name_H-M   'P 1'
#
loop_
_entity.id
_entity.type
_entity.pdbx_description
1 polymer ?
#
loop_
_entity_poly.entity_id
_entity_poly.type
_entity_poly.pdbx_seq_one_letter_code
_entity_poly.pdbx_strand_id
1 'polypeptide(L)' 'VQDAVARVAAALGQSGRVLLRPSGTEPLVRVMVEAADAETAHAHAEALADVVRERLSLPV' A
#
# COMPACT_ATOMS: atom_id res chain seq x y z
N VAL A 1 -2.47 4.56 -8.87
CA VAL A 1 -2.11 3.55 -7.85
C VAL A 1 -0.76 2.91 -8.15
N GLN A 2 -0.56 2.31 -9.32
CA GLN A 2 0.72 1.65 -9.67
C GLN A 2 1.96 2.54 -9.50
N ASP A 3 1.90 3.82 -9.90
CA ASP A 3 3.04 4.74 -9.70
C ASP A 3 3.38 4.97 -8.22
N ALA A 4 2.37 5.01 -7.34
CA ALA A 4 2.59 5.15 -5.91
C ALA A 4 3.25 3.89 -5.33
N VAL A 5 2.81 2.70 -5.78
CA VAL A 5 3.42 1.41 -5.43
C VAL A 5 4.88 1.35 -5.87
N ALA A 6 5.17 1.76 -7.11
CA ALA A 6 6.53 1.78 -7.64
C ALA A 6 7.45 2.72 -6.84
N ARG A 7 6.95 3.91 -6.45
CA ARG A 7 7.70 4.85 -5.61
C ARG A 7 8.01 4.29 -4.24
N VAL A 8 7.03 3.68 -3.58
CA VAL A 8 7.25 3.06 -2.25
C VAL A 8 8.18 1.85 -2.37
N ALA A 9 8.00 0.99 -3.36
CA ALA A 9 8.90 -0.15 -3.60
C ALA A 9 10.35 0.31 -3.85
N ALA A 10 10.54 1.42 -4.59
CA ALA A 10 11.87 2.01 -4.80
C ALA A 10 12.46 2.58 -3.49
N ALA A 11 11.65 3.23 -2.66
CA ALA A 11 12.09 3.77 -1.37
C ALA A 11 12.50 2.66 -0.39
N LEU A 12 11.79 1.53 -0.40
CA LEU A 12 12.09 0.35 0.43
C LEU A 12 13.29 -0.46 -0.08
N GLY A 13 13.61 -0.35 -1.38
CA GLY A 13 14.73 -1.05 -2.00
C GLY A 13 14.65 -2.56 -1.79
N GLN A 14 15.74 -3.16 -1.29
CA GLN A 14 15.81 -4.59 -0.99
C GLN A 14 15.33 -4.95 0.42
N SER A 15 15.06 -3.94 1.26
CA SER A 15 14.73 -4.10 2.68
C SER A 15 13.23 -4.10 2.95
N GLY A 16 12.41 -4.14 1.91
CA GLY A 16 10.97 -4.14 2.05
C GLY A 16 10.23 -4.63 0.80
N ARG A 17 8.92 -4.80 0.95
CA ARG A 17 8.03 -5.30 -0.10
C ARG A 17 6.69 -4.58 -0.01
N VAL A 18 6.04 -4.44 -1.16
CA VAL A 18 4.69 -3.88 -1.26
C VAL A 18 3.82 -4.87 -2.01
N LEU A 19 2.65 -5.19 -1.46
CA LEU A 19 1.64 -6.03 -2.08
C LEU A 19 0.28 -5.35 -2.01
N LEU A 20 -0.35 -5.18 -3.17
CA LEU A 20 -1.76 -4.81 -3.27
C LEU A 20 -2.55 -5.94 -3.89
N ARG A 21 -3.66 -6.30 -3.26
CA ARG A 21 -4.59 -7.31 -3.77
C ARG A 21 -6.03 -6.88 -3.56
N PRO A 22 -6.91 -6.96 -4.58
CA PRO A 22 -8.34 -6.83 -4.35
C PRO A 22 -8.84 -7.97 -3.45
N SER A 23 -9.87 -7.72 -2.65
CA SER A 23 -10.60 -8.79 -1.98
C SER A 23 -11.52 -9.47 -2.99
N GLY A 24 -11.59 -10.80 -2.96
CA GLY A 24 -12.49 -11.58 -3.81
C GLY A 24 -13.92 -11.70 -3.25
N THR A 25 -14.10 -11.34 -1.98
CA THR A 25 -15.36 -11.55 -1.24
C THR A 25 -15.94 -10.26 -0.66
N GLU A 26 -15.21 -9.15 -0.75
CA GLU A 26 -15.57 -7.87 -0.13
C GLU A 26 -15.21 -6.71 -1.08
N PRO A 27 -15.92 -5.58 -1.03
CA PRO A 27 -15.63 -4.40 -1.87
C PRO A 27 -14.46 -3.58 -1.28
N LEU A 28 -13.29 -4.22 -1.09
CA LEU A 28 -12.10 -3.58 -0.53
C LEU A 28 -10.81 -4.06 -1.20
N VAL A 29 -9.74 -3.29 -1.02
CA VAL A 29 -8.38 -3.62 -1.45
C VAL A 29 -7.49 -3.76 -0.23
N ARG A 30 -6.75 -4.87 -0.15
CA ARG A 30 -5.75 -5.10 0.91
C ARG A 30 -4.42 -4.50 0.46
N VAL A 31 -3.85 -3.67 1.32
CA VAL A 31 -2.51 -3.06 1.17
C VAL A 31 -1.62 -3.66 2.25
N MET A 32 -0.48 -4.22 1.84
CA MET A 32 0.52 -4.77 2.76
C MET A 32 1.89 -4.20 2.41
N VAL A 33 2.61 -3.73 3.42
CA VAL A 33 3.96 -3.19 3.30
C VAL A 33 4.84 -3.84 4.36
N GLU A 34 5.99 -4.34 3.93
CA GLU A 34 7.08 -4.83 4.77
C GLU A 34 8.23 -3.82 4.68
N ALA A 35 8.84 -3.48 5.81
CA ALA A 35 10.00 -2.58 5.89
C ALA A 35 10.92 -2.99 7.05
N ALA A 36 12.09 -2.32 7.16
CA ALA A 36 13.08 -2.59 8.20
C ALA A 36 12.57 -2.32 9.62
N ASP A 37 11.61 -1.41 9.76
CA ASP A 37 10.98 -1.04 11.03
C ASP A 37 9.48 -0.78 10.85
N ALA A 38 8.76 -0.85 11.97
CA ALA A 38 7.30 -0.77 11.99
C ALA A 38 6.78 0.63 11.62
N GLU A 39 7.52 1.69 11.96
CA GLU A 39 7.10 3.07 11.68
C GLU A 39 7.13 3.34 10.18
N THR A 40 8.23 2.96 9.51
CA THR A 40 8.38 3.04 8.05
C THR A 40 7.33 2.20 7.33
N ALA A 41 7.10 0.96 7.77
CA ALA A 41 6.08 0.09 7.19
C ALA A 41 4.67 0.71 7.30
N HIS A 42 4.34 1.23 8.48
CA HIS A 42 3.03 1.84 8.74
C HIS A 42 2.83 3.11 7.92
N ALA A 43 3.81 4.02 7.90
CA ALA A 43 3.72 5.27 7.14
C ALA A 43 3.51 5.02 5.64
N HIS A 44 4.23 4.05 5.06
CA HIS A 44 4.06 3.67 3.66
C HIS A 44 2.74 2.96 3.38
N ALA A 45 2.27 2.11 4.30
CA ALA A 45 0.98 1.42 4.15
C ALA A 45 -0.18 2.41 4.16
N GLU A 46 -0.19 3.37 5.10
CA GLU A 46 -1.21 4.42 5.18
C GLU A 46 -1.21 5.30 3.93
N ALA A 47 -0.04 5.78 3.49
CA ALA A 47 0.07 6.59 2.28
C ALA A 47 -0.44 5.86 1.02
N LEU A 48 -0.20 4.55 0.91
CA LEU A 48 -0.73 3.75 -0.19
C LEU A 48 -2.24 3.52 -0.05
N ALA A 49 -2.73 3.28 1.16
CA ALA A 49 -4.16 3.15 1.43
C ALA A 49 -4.92 4.43 1.06
N ASP A 50 -4.37 5.62 1.36
CA ASP A 50 -4.92 6.92 0.97
C ASP A 50 -5.08 7.02 -0.56
N VAL A 51 -4.02 6.70 -1.31
CA VAL A 51 -4.05 6.74 -2.77
C VAL A 51 -5.06 5.75 -3.34
N VAL A 52 -5.18 4.56 -2.74
CA VAL A 52 -6.15 3.55 -3.15
C VAL A 52 -7.58 4.05 -2.88
N ARG A 53 -7.83 4.63 -1.71
CA ARG A 53 -9.13 5.20 -1.33
C ARG A 53 -9.55 6.32 -2.28
N GLU A 54 -8.67 7.28 -2.54
CA GLU A 54 -8.93 8.39 -3.46
C GLU A 54 -9.24 7.91 -4.89
N ARG A 55 -8.47 6.94 -5.39
CA ARG A 55 -8.57 6.47 -6.78
C ARG A 55 -9.69 5.46 -7.03
N LEU A 56 -10.16 4.76 -6.00
CA LEU A 56 -11.20 3.73 -6.11
C LEU A 56 -12.54 4.15 -5.49
N SER A 57 -12.63 5.35 -4.89
CA SER A 57 -13.84 5.87 -4.24
C SER A 57 -14.44 4.88 -3.22
N LEU A 58 -13.59 4.15 -2.50
CA LEU A 58 -14.03 3.17 -1.51
C LEU A 58 -14.57 3.89 -0.25
N PRO A 59 -15.71 3.46 0.33
CA PRO A 59 -16.26 4.08 1.53
C PRO A 59 -15.37 3.83 2.76
N VAL A 60 -15.40 4.80 3.69
CA VAL A 60 -14.75 4.76 5.00
C VAL A 60 -15.55 3.97 6.03
#